data_AF-A0A4Z0A997-F1
#
_entry.id   AF-A0A4Z0A997-F1
#
_cell.length_a   1.000
_cell.length_b   1.000
_cell.length_c   1.000
_cell.angle_alpha   90.00
_cell.angle_beta   90.00
_cell.angle_gamma   90.00
#
_symmetry.space_group_name_H-M   'P 1'
#
loop_
_entity.id
_entity.type
_entity.pdbx_description
1 polymer ?
#
loop_
_entity_poly.entity_id
_entity_poly.type
_entity_poly.pdbx_seq_one_letter_code
_entity_poly.pdbx_strand_id
1 'polypeptide(L)'
;MSMPKSFIGANGMVITSVPGGASPRDTTACALPSGMKEHILAQPGFPHSIPSPTSPAHCIMLVKGAGLGMYATRPIGAGEVIFAERALVITPQSIIVVPVSPDALGTREDVAKRRAKYRKELMAMLLDRMSPENAAAYRALVNSHMNDGYGPLAEIFDTNSWQISIAEMRKAILGHLGNPLTNISGVCDTLSRINHRHVLAPLHNPEERAGATF
;
A
#
# COMPACT_ATOMS: atom_id res chain seq x y z
N MET A 1 13.77 -12.10 19.98
CA MET A 1 12.40 -12.58 20.31
C MET A 1 11.64 -12.73 19.00
N SER A 2 11.23 -13.94 18.62
CA SER A 2 10.46 -14.17 17.39
C SER A 2 9.00 -13.81 17.65
N MET A 3 8.44 -12.85 16.90
CA MET A 3 7.01 -12.53 17.01
C MET A 3 6.15 -13.67 16.45
N PRO A 4 4.95 -13.92 17.01
CA PRO A 4 4.05 -14.95 16.51
C PRO A 4 3.62 -14.68 15.06
N LYS A 5 3.38 -15.76 14.30
CA LYS A 5 3.00 -15.73 12.86
C LYS A 5 1.74 -14.89 12.56
N SER A 6 0.91 -14.65 13.57
CA SER A 6 -0.18 -13.68 13.54
C SER A 6 -0.47 -13.12 14.92
N PHE A 7 -0.83 -11.83 14.99
CA PHE A 7 -1.24 -11.15 16.21
C PHE A 7 -2.60 -10.49 16.00
N ILE A 8 -3.52 -10.65 16.94
CA ILE A 8 -4.80 -9.94 16.94
C ILE A 8 -4.60 -8.60 17.66
N GLY A 9 -4.64 -7.50 16.91
CA GLY A 9 -4.63 -6.15 17.46
C GLY A 9 -5.96 -5.82 18.15
N ALA A 10 -5.94 -4.83 19.04
CA ALA A 10 -7.06 -4.40 19.89
C ALA A 10 -8.35 -3.97 19.14
N ASN A 11 -8.36 -3.97 17.81
CA ASN A 11 -9.44 -3.49 16.96
C ASN A 11 -10.05 -4.57 16.04
N GLY A 12 -9.86 -5.86 16.33
CA GLY A 12 -10.35 -6.94 15.47
C GLY A 12 -9.59 -7.04 14.14
N MET A 13 -8.31 -6.67 14.17
CA MET A 13 -7.40 -6.75 13.03
C MET A 13 -6.34 -7.81 13.29
N VAL A 14 -6.03 -8.59 12.28
CA VAL A 14 -4.98 -9.59 12.28
C VAL A 14 -3.79 -9.03 11.51
N ILE A 15 -2.67 -8.88 12.20
CA ILE A 15 -1.37 -8.54 11.58
C ILE A 15 -0.66 -9.84 11.24
N THR A 16 -0.31 -10.04 9.97
CA THR A 16 0.23 -11.30 9.44
C THR A 16 1.10 -11.05 8.20
N SER A 17 1.81 -12.09 7.74
CA SER A 17 2.36 -12.14 6.38
C SER A 17 1.65 -13.23 5.59
N VAL A 18 1.41 -13.00 4.29
CA VAL A 18 0.68 -13.93 3.40
C VAL A 18 1.40 -14.02 2.04
N PRO A 19 1.61 -15.22 1.47
CA PRO A 19 1.30 -16.54 2.03
C PRO A 19 2.24 -16.95 3.17
N GLY A 20 1.76 -17.81 4.07
CA GLY A 20 2.59 -18.37 5.13
C GLY A 20 3.58 -19.40 4.58
N GLY A 21 4.82 -19.41 5.11
CA GLY A 21 5.84 -20.41 4.74
C GLY A 21 6.59 -20.13 3.44
N ALA A 22 6.24 -19.07 2.71
CA ALA A 22 7.04 -18.59 1.59
C ALA A 22 8.30 -17.87 2.07
N SER A 23 9.25 -17.66 1.14
CA SER A 23 10.39 -16.78 1.36
C SER A 23 9.89 -15.40 1.81
N PRO A 24 10.54 -14.73 2.79
CA PRO A 24 10.12 -13.41 3.25
C PRO A 24 9.88 -12.39 2.12
N ARG A 25 10.67 -12.47 1.05
CA ARG A 25 10.55 -11.62 -0.14
C ARG A 25 9.24 -11.83 -0.91
N ASP A 26 8.71 -13.05 -0.89
CA ASP A 26 7.52 -13.46 -1.63
C ASP A 26 6.24 -13.35 -0.79
N THR A 27 6.31 -12.64 0.34
CA THR A 27 5.17 -12.38 1.22
C THR A 27 4.74 -10.91 1.17
N THR A 28 3.45 -10.70 1.39
CA THR A 28 2.85 -9.39 1.66
C THR A 28 2.64 -9.26 3.16
N ALA A 29 3.10 -8.15 3.75
CA ALA A 29 2.75 -7.79 5.12
C ALA A 29 1.31 -7.27 5.14
N CYS A 30 0.44 -7.83 5.97
CA CYS A 30 -0.97 -7.50 5.96
C CYS A 30 -1.49 -7.12 7.35
N ALA A 31 -2.34 -6.09 7.40
CA ALA A 31 -3.28 -5.85 8.49
C ALA A 31 -4.69 -6.05 7.93
N LEU A 32 -5.32 -7.16 8.30
CA LEU A 32 -6.60 -7.60 7.74
C LEU A 32 -7.67 -7.63 8.83
N PRO A 33 -8.94 -7.35 8.53
CA PRO A 33 -10.05 -7.68 9.42
C PRO A 33 -10.02 -9.16 9.83
N SER A 34 -10.37 -9.45 11.08
CA SER A 34 -10.52 -10.83 11.59
C SER A 34 -11.39 -11.67 10.64
N GLY A 35 -10.98 -12.89 10.31
CA GLY A 35 -11.67 -13.78 9.36
C GLY A 35 -11.20 -13.62 7.90
N MET A 36 -10.75 -12.42 7.50
CA MET A 36 -10.34 -12.17 6.10
C MET A 36 -9.11 -12.99 5.71
N LYS A 37 -8.16 -13.19 6.63
CA LYS A 37 -6.97 -14.03 6.39
C LYS A 37 -7.41 -15.46 6.06
N GLU A 38 -8.31 -16.01 6.85
CA GLU A 38 -8.80 -17.38 6.72
C GLU A 38 -9.50 -17.57 5.37
N HIS A 39 -10.32 -16.60 4.94
CA HIS A 39 -10.95 -16.62 3.63
C HIS A 39 -9.95 -16.56 2.46
N ILE A 40 -8.91 -15.73 2.56
CA ILE A 40 -7.84 -15.66 1.55
C ILE A 40 -7.13 -17.02 1.45
N LEU A 41 -6.77 -17.61 2.60
CA LEU A 41 -6.08 -18.90 2.64
C LEU A 41 -6.96 -20.07 2.18
N ALA A 42 -8.28 -19.96 2.33
CA ALA A 42 -9.25 -20.96 1.90
C ALA A 42 -9.57 -20.90 0.40
N GLN A 43 -9.07 -19.89 -0.34
CA GLN A 43 -9.29 -19.83 -1.79
C GLN A 43 -8.65 -21.05 -2.48
N PRO A 44 -9.38 -21.73 -3.37
CA PRO A 44 -8.82 -22.83 -4.16
C PRO A 44 -7.58 -22.37 -4.93
N GLY A 45 -6.48 -23.14 -4.84
CA GLY A 45 -5.23 -22.80 -5.53
C GLY A 45 -4.38 -21.73 -4.84
N PHE A 46 -4.75 -21.28 -3.64
CA PHE A 46 -3.93 -20.31 -2.90
C PHE A 46 -2.64 -20.95 -2.34
N PRO A 47 -1.47 -20.27 -2.44
CA PRO A 47 -1.25 -19.01 -3.16
C PRO A 47 -1.20 -19.21 -4.67
N HIS A 48 -1.85 -18.30 -5.40
CA HIS A 48 -1.71 -18.24 -6.85
C HIS A 48 -0.34 -17.70 -7.24
N SER A 49 0.25 -18.29 -8.29
CA SER A 49 1.42 -17.72 -8.96
C SER A 49 1.07 -16.34 -9.52
N ILE A 50 1.99 -15.39 -9.39
CA ILE A 50 1.82 -14.05 -9.98
C ILE A 50 1.90 -14.20 -11.51
N PRO A 51 0.87 -13.80 -12.26
CA PRO A 51 0.91 -13.85 -13.71
C PRO A 51 2.13 -13.08 -14.22
N SER A 52 2.88 -13.67 -15.15
CA SER A 52 4.06 -13.03 -15.72
C SER A 52 3.91 -12.99 -17.24
N PRO A 53 4.22 -11.86 -17.89
CA PRO A 53 4.21 -11.82 -19.35
C PRO A 53 5.34 -12.68 -19.91
N THR A 54 5.12 -13.32 -21.06
CA THR A 54 6.14 -14.14 -21.76
C THR A 54 7.38 -13.33 -22.13
N SER A 55 7.21 -12.04 -22.38
CA SER A 55 8.28 -11.07 -22.59
C SER A 55 7.92 -9.74 -21.92
N PRO A 56 8.89 -9.04 -21.30
CA PRO A 56 8.64 -7.74 -20.67
C PRO A 56 7.91 -6.79 -21.63
N ALA A 57 6.70 -6.37 -21.22
CA ALA A 57 5.84 -5.51 -22.03
C ALA A 57 5.99 -4.03 -21.69
N HIS A 58 6.73 -3.71 -20.62
CA HIS A 58 6.83 -2.36 -20.11
C HIS A 58 8.21 -1.99 -19.59
N CYS A 59 8.48 -0.69 -19.49
CA CYS A 59 9.57 -0.11 -18.73
C CYS A 59 9.06 1.12 -17.95
N ILE A 60 9.75 1.45 -16.85
CA ILE A 60 9.48 2.67 -16.07
C ILE A 60 10.47 3.75 -16.48
N MET A 61 9.97 4.92 -16.88
CA MET A 61 10.79 6.05 -17.31
C MET A 61 10.23 7.38 -16.83
N LEU A 62 11.06 8.43 -16.87
CA LEU A 62 10.62 9.80 -16.61
C LEU A 62 9.76 10.33 -17.76
N VAL A 63 8.57 10.81 -17.41
CA VAL A 63 7.62 11.55 -18.22
C VAL A 63 7.79 13.03 -17.91
N LYS A 64 8.11 13.81 -18.96
CA LYS A 64 8.27 15.26 -18.83
C LYS A 64 7.01 15.89 -18.23
N GLY A 65 7.16 16.54 -17.07
CA GLY A 65 6.06 17.23 -16.37
C GLY A 65 5.13 16.34 -15.55
N ALA A 66 5.32 15.02 -15.54
CA ALA A 66 4.49 14.08 -14.77
C ALA A 66 5.32 13.09 -13.91
N GLY A 67 6.65 13.13 -14.03
CA GLY A 67 7.60 12.27 -13.33
C GLY A 67 7.50 10.81 -13.76
N LEU A 68 7.51 9.80 -12.88
CA LEU A 68 7.62 8.41 -13.36
C LEU A 68 6.34 7.90 -14.04
N GLY A 69 6.50 7.23 -15.18
CA GLY A 69 5.42 6.57 -15.92
C GLY A 69 5.84 5.23 -16.52
N MET A 70 4.84 4.44 -16.89
CA MET A 70 5.02 3.13 -17.51
C MET A 70 4.83 3.23 -19.03
N TYR A 71 5.84 2.82 -19.79
CA TYR A 71 5.85 2.83 -21.25
C TYR A 71 5.80 1.40 -21.79
N ALA A 72 5.09 1.18 -22.89
CA ALA A 72 5.11 -0.09 -23.59
C ALA A 72 6.44 -0.28 -24.34
N THR A 73 7.04 -1.46 -24.24
CA THR A 73 8.29 -1.82 -24.94
C THR A 73 8.06 -2.62 -26.22
N ARG A 74 6.80 -3.02 -26.47
CA ARG A 74 6.36 -3.80 -27.63
C ARG A 74 4.85 -3.61 -27.85
N PRO A 75 4.29 -4.04 -29.00
CA PRO A 75 2.84 -4.18 -29.16
C PRO A 75 2.25 -5.11 -28.09
N ILE A 76 1.09 -4.73 -27.56
CA ILE A 76 0.37 -5.45 -26.50
C ILE A 76 -0.99 -5.87 -27.06
N GLY A 77 -1.30 -7.16 -26.96
CA GLY A 77 -2.58 -7.69 -27.38
C GLY A 77 -3.72 -7.33 -26.40
N ALA A 78 -4.95 -7.27 -26.90
CA ALA A 78 -6.11 -7.11 -26.03
C ALA A 78 -6.22 -8.31 -25.06
N GLY A 79 -6.38 -8.03 -23.77
CA GLY A 79 -6.45 -9.05 -22.72
C GLY A 79 -5.09 -9.61 -22.27
N GLU A 80 -3.97 -9.15 -22.84
CA GLU A 80 -2.64 -9.57 -22.41
C GLU A 80 -2.26 -8.98 -21.05
N VAL A 81 -1.58 -9.78 -20.22
CA VAL A 81 -0.98 -9.29 -18.97
C VAL A 81 0.20 -8.38 -19.30
N ILE A 82 0.10 -7.10 -18.95
CA ILE A 82 1.20 -6.13 -19.12
C ILE A 82 2.21 -6.25 -17.98
N PHE A 83 1.69 -6.31 -16.76
CA PHE A 83 2.45 -6.37 -15.53
C PHE A 83 1.58 -6.92 -14.40
N ALA A 84 2.18 -7.69 -13.51
CA ALA A 84 1.60 -8.02 -12.22
C ALA A 84 2.71 -8.13 -11.18
N GLU A 85 2.41 -7.72 -9.96
CA GLU A 85 3.33 -7.86 -8.84
C GLU A 85 2.55 -8.15 -7.57
N ARG A 86 3.28 -8.58 -6.54
CA ARG A 86 2.75 -8.75 -5.20
C ARG A 86 2.90 -7.42 -4.44
N ALA A 87 1.84 -7.02 -3.75
CA ALA A 87 1.92 -5.87 -2.84
C ALA A 87 2.96 -6.13 -1.74
N LEU A 88 3.72 -5.10 -1.37
CA LEU A 88 4.61 -5.11 -0.22
C LEU A 88 3.78 -5.11 1.09
N VAL A 89 2.78 -4.24 1.15
CA VAL A 89 1.87 -4.12 2.31
C VAL A 89 0.43 -3.96 1.88
N ILE A 90 -0.48 -4.58 2.63
CA ILE A 90 -1.93 -4.40 2.53
C ILE A 90 -2.48 -4.02 3.90
N THR A 91 -3.19 -2.91 4.00
CA THR A 91 -3.82 -2.46 5.25
C THR A 91 -5.02 -1.56 4.94
N PRO A 92 -5.97 -1.39 5.86
CA PRO A 92 -6.99 -0.36 5.73
C PRO A 92 -6.40 1.01 5.40
N GLN A 93 -7.10 1.70 4.51
CA GLN A 93 -6.82 3.07 4.10
C GLN A 93 -7.21 4.06 5.22
N SER A 94 -8.36 3.83 5.86
CA SER A 94 -8.79 4.60 7.03
C SER A 94 -8.78 3.71 8.27
N ILE A 95 -8.17 4.21 9.35
CA ILE A 95 -8.32 3.58 10.66
C ILE A 95 -9.62 4.09 11.25
N ILE A 96 -10.63 3.22 11.25
CA ILE A 96 -11.78 3.42 12.12
C ILE A 96 -11.38 2.92 13.49
N VAL A 97 -11.00 3.87 14.35
CA VAL A 97 -10.97 3.61 15.79
C VAL A 97 -12.42 3.35 16.18
N VAL A 98 -12.73 2.12 16.56
CA VAL A 98 -14.03 1.76 17.14
C VAL A 98 -14.26 2.73 18.30
N PRO A 99 -15.46 3.35 18.43
CA PRO A 99 -15.72 4.23 19.54
C PRO A 99 -15.59 3.43 20.83
N VAL A 100 -14.51 3.69 21.57
CA VAL A 100 -14.56 3.55 23.04
C VAL A 100 -15.68 4.50 23.48
N SER A 101 -16.43 4.11 24.51
CA SER A 101 -17.64 4.82 24.97
C SER A 101 -17.55 6.35 24.88
N PRO A 102 -18.67 7.07 24.66
CA PRO A 102 -18.68 8.54 24.55
C PRO A 102 -17.88 9.25 25.65
N ASP A 103 -17.85 8.68 26.86
CA ASP A 103 -17.14 9.20 28.03
C ASP A 103 -15.61 9.03 27.98
N ALA A 104 -15.08 8.19 27.09
CA ALA A 104 -13.66 7.90 26.91
C ALA A 104 -13.01 8.65 25.73
N LEU A 105 -13.79 9.39 24.93
CA LEU A 105 -13.32 9.92 23.64
C LEU A 105 -12.43 11.16 23.76
N GLY A 106 -12.29 11.78 24.93
CA GLY A 106 -11.43 12.96 25.10
C GLY A 106 -11.79 14.08 24.10
N THR A 107 -10.88 15.03 23.90
CA THR A 107 -11.07 16.09 22.90
C THR A 107 -10.89 15.55 21.46
N ARG A 108 -11.37 16.30 20.45
CA ARG A 108 -11.11 15.98 19.03
C ARG A 108 -9.61 15.83 18.74
N GLU A 109 -8.79 16.62 19.42
CA GLU A 109 -7.33 16.54 19.32
C GLU A 109 -6.79 15.23 19.89
N ASP A 110 -7.32 14.76 21.02
CA ASP A 110 -6.93 13.47 21.61
C ASP A 110 -7.28 12.30 20.69
N VAL A 111 -8.44 12.34 20.04
CA VAL A 111 -8.83 11.35 19.03
C VAL A 111 -7.85 11.35 17.86
N ALA A 112 -7.48 12.54 17.34
CA ALA A 112 -6.52 12.67 16.26
C ALA A 112 -5.13 12.14 16.66
N LYS A 113 -4.63 12.49 17.84
CA LYS A 113 -3.36 12.00 18.39
C LYS A 113 -3.36 10.48 18.53
N ARG A 114 -4.44 9.88 19.04
CA ARG A 114 -4.58 8.42 19.16
C ARG A 114 -4.59 7.74 17.79
N ARG A 115 -5.28 8.32 16.80
CA ARG A 115 -5.28 7.82 15.40
C ARG A 115 -3.88 7.87 14.79
N ALA A 116 -3.19 9.00 14.92
CA ALA A 116 -1.84 9.17 14.41
C ALA A 116 -0.86 8.19 15.05
N LYS A 117 -0.91 8.04 16.38
CA LYS A 117 -0.10 7.07 17.12
C LYS A 117 -0.36 5.64 16.64
N TYR A 118 -1.63 5.22 16.57
CA TYR A 118 -1.97 3.88 16.11
C TYR A 118 -1.53 3.63 14.66
N ARG A 119 -1.72 4.60 13.75
CA ARG A 119 -1.26 4.50 12.35
C ARG A 119 0.25 4.28 12.29
N LYS A 120 1.00 5.08 13.04
CA LYS A 120 2.47 4.99 13.13
C LYS A 120 2.92 3.61 13.62
N GLU A 121 2.33 3.13 14.72
CA GLU A 121 2.65 1.83 15.32
C GLU A 121 2.26 0.66 14.40
N LEU A 122 1.10 0.74 13.75
CA LEU A 122 0.64 -0.26 12.79
C LEU A 122 1.63 -0.40 11.62
N MET A 123 2.04 0.72 11.03
CA MET A 123 2.99 0.70 9.93
C MET A 123 4.36 0.17 10.34
N ALA A 124 4.83 0.50 11.55
CA ALA A 124 6.06 -0.08 12.08
C ALA A 124 5.94 -1.62 12.21
N MET A 125 4.85 -2.12 12.80
CA MET A 125 4.61 -3.55 12.94
C MET A 125 4.50 -4.30 11.61
N LEU A 126 3.99 -3.63 10.55
CA LEU A 126 3.91 -4.20 9.21
C LEU A 126 5.29 -4.27 8.53
N LEU A 127 6.10 -3.22 8.66
CA LEU A 127 7.46 -3.21 8.11
C LEU A 127 8.40 -4.18 8.81
N ASP A 128 8.24 -4.39 10.12
CA ASP A 128 9.01 -5.39 10.88
C ASP A 128 8.74 -6.83 10.41
N ARG A 129 7.65 -7.05 9.68
CA ARG A 129 7.29 -8.34 9.07
C ARG A 129 7.82 -8.53 7.65
N MET A 130 8.35 -7.48 7.03
CA MET A 130 8.92 -7.54 5.70
C MET A 130 10.34 -8.10 5.73
N SER A 131 10.81 -8.64 4.60
CA SER A 131 12.25 -8.82 4.42
C SER A 131 12.97 -7.46 4.42
N PRO A 132 14.28 -7.41 4.72
CA PRO A 132 15.05 -6.17 4.64
C PRO A 132 14.93 -5.47 3.27
N GLU A 133 14.88 -6.26 2.19
CA GLU A 133 14.75 -5.77 0.81
C GLU A 133 13.36 -5.14 0.57
N ASN A 134 12.29 -5.82 0.96
CA ASN A 134 10.92 -5.30 0.81
C ASN A 134 10.72 -4.03 1.68
N ALA A 135 11.29 -4.02 2.89
CA ALA A 135 11.25 -2.86 3.77
C ALA A 135 12.09 -1.69 3.22
N ALA A 136 13.20 -1.97 2.52
CA ALA A 136 13.98 -0.95 1.83
C ALA A 136 13.25 -0.41 0.60
N ALA A 137 12.64 -1.28 -0.21
CA ALA A 137 11.83 -0.91 -1.37
C ALA A 137 10.68 0.02 -0.96
N TYR A 138 9.97 -0.30 0.13
CA TYR A 138 8.93 0.55 0.69
C TYR A 138 9.45 1.94 1.08
N ARG A 139 10.58 1.99 1.82
CA ARG A 139 11.17 3.27 2.27
C ARG A 139 11.74 4.12 1.12
N ALA A 140 12.02 3.50 -0.03
CA ALA A 140 12.48 4.17 -1.24
C ALA A 140 11.34 4.77 -2.09
N LEU A 141 10.09 4.61 -1.67
CA LEU A 141 8.94 5.26 -2.32
C LEU A 141 8.87 6.74 -1.95
N VAL A 142 8.24 7.53 -2.82
CA VAL A 142 8.10 8.98 -2.63
C VAL A 142 7.19 9.25 -1.43
N ASN A 143 7.59 10.18 -0.55
CA ASN A 143 6.70 10.75 0.45
C ASN A 143 6.33 12.17 0.02
N SER A 144 5.06 12.42 -0.31
CA SER A 144 4.57 13.75 -0.70
C SER A 144 4.04 14.58 0.46
N HIS A 145 3.96 14.01 1.67
CA HIS A 145 3.49 14.73 2.85
C HIS A 145 4.65 15.41 3.57
N MET A 146 4.42 16.65 4.00
CA MET A 146 5.38 17.47 4.72
C MET A 146 5.10 17.39 6.23
N ASN A 147 5.15 16.17 6.78
CA ASN A 147 5.05 15.89 8.22
C ASN A 147 3.64 16.15 8.83
N ASP A 148 2.64 15.39 8.36
CA ASP A 148 1.24 15.50 8.79
C ASP A 148 0.97 14.88 10.18
N GLY A 149 2.03 14.48 10.90
CA GLY A 149 1.98 13.94 12.26
C GLY A 149 1.70 12.44 12.35
N TYR A 150 1.44 11.76 11.23
CA TYR A 150 1.24 10.31 11.17
C TYR A 150 2.58 9.53 11.13
N GLY A 151 3.67 10.22 10.83
CA GLY A 151 5.01 9.66 10.73
C GLY A 151 5.33 9.11 9.34
N PRO A 152 6.63 9.02 8.99
CA PRO A 152 7.07 8.89 7.61
C PRO A 152 6.58 7.60 6.93
N LEU A 153 6.45 6.50 7.68
CA LEU A 153 5.98 5.23 7.11
C LEU A 153 4.50 5.28 6.70
N ALA A 154 3.66 5.95 7.50
CA ALA A 154 2.25 6.09 7.20
C ALA A 154 2.02 7.04 6.02
N GLU A 155 2.78 8.13 5.97
CA GLU A 155 2.70 9.11 4.90
C GLU A 155 3.15 8.54 3.54
N ILE A 156 4.18 7.68 3.53
CA ILE A 156 4.54 6.90 2.33
C ILE A 156 3.37 6.02 1.89
N PHE A 157 2.66 5.37 2.82
CA PHE A 157 1.51 4.55 2.47
C PHE A 157 0.43 5.40 1.80
N ASP A 158 0.09 6.51 2.43
CA ASP A 158 -1.01 7.37 1.99
C ASP A 158 -0.71 8.00 0.61
N THR A 159 0.57 8.30 0.32
CA THR A 159 1.03 8.77 -0.99
C THR A 159 0.94 7.69 -2.08
N ASN A 160 1.28 6.44 -1.74
CA ASN A 160 1.61 5.42 -2.75
C ASN A 160 0.60 4.28 -2.87
N SER A 161 -0.41 4.25 -2.02
CA SER A 161 -1.35 3.12 -1.95
C SER A 161 -2.38 3.13 -3.08
N TRP A 162 -2.70 1.94 -3.56
CA TRP A 162 -3.77 1.66 -4.50
C TRP A 162 -4.96 1.09 -3.75
N GLN A 163 -6.13 1.70 -3.93
CA GLN A 163 -7.35 1.17 -3.34
C GLN A 163 -7.71 -0.18 -3.98
N ILE A 164 -7.89 -1.21 -3.15
CA ILE A 164 -8.42 -2.49 -3.61
C ILE A 164 -9.94 -2.34 -3.66
N SER A 165 -10.52 -2.50 -4.85
CA SER A 165 -11.95 -2.25 -5.04
C SER A 165 -12.79 -3.23 -4.23
N ILE A 166 -13.93 -2.75 -3.70
CA ILE A 166 -14.89 -3.59 -2.98
C ILE A 166 -15.33 -4.76 -3.87
N ALA A 167 -15.55 -4.52 -5.17
CA ALA A 167 -15.96 -5.56 -6.12
C ALA A 167 -14.95 -6.71 -6.20
N GLU A 168 -13.65 -6.41 -6.26
CA GLU A 168 -12.61 -7.45 -6.24
C GLU A 168 -12.53 -8.15 -4.88
N MET A 169 -12.68 -7.41 -3.78
CA MET A 169 -12.76 -8.02 -2.45
C MET A 169 -13.97 -8.95 -2.29
N ARG A 170 -15.13 -8.65 -2.89
CA ARG A 170 -16.32 -9.51 -2.83
C ARG A 170 -16.07 -10.89 -3.43
N LYS A 171 -15.28 -10.96 -4.49
CA LYS A 171 -14.90 -12.24 -5.12
C LYS A 171 -14.05 -13.09 -4.18
N ALA A 172 -13.27 -12.45 -3.30
CA ALA A 172 -12.34 -13.14 -2.41
C ALA A 172 -12.92 -13.47 -1.03
N ILE A 173 -13.82 -12.63 -0.50
CA ILE A 173 -14.28 -12.73 0.89
C ILE A 173 -15.80 -12.53 0.93
N LEU A 174 -16.54 -13.63 0.81
CA LEU A 174 -17.99 -13.66 0.98
C LEU A 174 -18.34 -13.44 2.46
N GLY A 175 -19.08 -12.37 2.79
CA GLY A 175 -19.67 -12.16 4.13
C GLY A 175 -19.17 -10.97 4.96
N HIS A 176 -18.04 -10.33 4.60
CA HIS A 176 -17.42 -9.25 5.41
C HIS A 176 -17.79 -7.81 5.02
N LEU A 177 -18.73 -7.65 4.09
CA LEU A 177 -18.93 -6.40 3.34
C LEU A 177 -19.82 -5.35 4.03
N GLY A 178 -20.24 -5.61 5.27
CA GLY A 178 -21.04 -4.68 6.08
C GLY A 178 -20.23 -3.81 7.04
N ASN A 179 -18.92 -4.06 7.20
CA ASN A 179 -18.09 -3.34 8.16
C ASN A 179 -17.37 -2.17 7.48
N PRO A 180 -17.41 -0.93 8.00
CA PRO A 180 -16.69 0.20 7.40
C PRO A 180 -15.15 0.06 7.41
N LEU A 181 -14.60 -1.00 8.03
CA LEU A 181 -13.22 -1.47 7.89
C LEU A 181 -12.87 -2.04 6.48
N THR A 182 -13.80 -2.00 5.51
CA THR A 182 -13.64 -2.61 4.17
C THR A 182 -12.76 -1.84 3.20
N ASN A 183 -12.36 -0.58 3.48
CA ASN A 183 -11.49 0.15 2.56
C ASN A 183 -10.04 -0.28 2.77
N ILE A 184 -9.62 -1.30 2.05
CA ILE A 184 -8.26 -1.84 2.09
C ILE A 184 -7.48 -1.30 0.89
N SER A 185 -6.24 -0.89 1.13
CA SER A 185 -5.33 -0.47 0.08
C SER A 185 -4.03 -1.26 0.16
N GLY A 186 -3.36 -1.36 -0.99
CA GLY A 186 -2.05 -2.01 -1.12
C GLY A 186 -0.99 -1.03 -1.60
N VAL A 187 0.23 -1.18 -1.10
CA VAL A 187 1.43 -0.52 -1.67
C VAL A 187 2.27 -1.61 -2.30
N CYS A 188 2.74 -1.35 -3.51
CA CYS A 188 3.60 -2.25 -4.26
C CYS A 188 4.99 -1.64 -4.45
N ASP A 189 5.94 -2.35 -5.07
CA ASP A 189 7.24 -1.77 -5.37
C ASP A 189 7.19 -0.93 -6.66
N THR A 190 6.70 -1.52 -7.76
CA THR A 190 6.75 -0.88 -9.08
C THR A 190 5.53 0.01 -9.34
N LEU A 191 4.31 -0.50 -9.19
CA LEU A 191 3.07 0.21 -9.46
C LEU A 191 2.90 1.44 -8.57
N SER A 192 3.38 1.39 -7.33
CA SER A 192 3.32 2.54 -6.44
C SER A 192 4.16 3.72 -6.92
N ARG A 193 5.24 3.48 -7.67
CA ARG A 193 6.10 4.55 -8.22
C ARG A 193 5.41 5.38 -9.31
N ILE A 194 4.40 4.82 -9.96
CA ILE A 194 3.63 5.49 -11.02
C ILE A 194 2.26 6.00 -10.54
N ASN A 195 1.92 5.83 -9.25
CA ASN A 195 0.60 6.12 -8.71
C ASN A 195 0.35 7.61 -8.44
N HIS A 196 1.38 8.45 -8.40
CA HIS A 196 1.24 9.84 -7.97
C HIS A 196 1.52 10.85 -9.08
N ARG A 197 0.70 11.90 -9.10
CA ARG A 197 0.94 13.12 -9.87
C ARG A 197 2.12 13.81 -9.20
N HIS A 198 3.28 13.90 -9.86
CA HIS A 198 4.34 14.77 -9.38
C HIS A 198 3.79 16.19 -9.26
N VAL A 199 3.58 16.68 -8.04
CA VAL A 199 3.64 18.12 -7.81
C VAL A 199 5.10 18.44 -8.03
N LEU A 200 5.42 18.95 -9.22
CA LEU A 200 6.66 19.66 -9.44
C LEU A 200 6.72 20.69 -8.30
N ALA A 201 7.62 20.51 -7.34
CA ALA A 201 8.14 21.65 -6.63
C ALA A 201 8.56 22.64 -7.73
N PRO A 202 8.11 23.90 -7.71
CA PRO A 202 8.44 24.84 -8.76
C PRO A 202 9.95 24.82 -8.90
N LEU A 203 10.44 24.47 -10.10
CA LEU A 203 11.83 24.67 -10.45
C LEU A 203 12.08 26.16 -10.23
N HIS A 204 12.71 26.50 -9.12
CA HIS A 204 13.26 27.81 -8.91
C HIS A 204 14.37 27.98 -9.95
N ASN A 205 14.05 28.69 -11.04
CA ASN A 205 14.92 29.73 -11.57
C ASN A 205 14.15 30.61 -12.58
N PRO A 206 13.90 31.90 -12.27
CA PRO A 206 13.25 32.83 -13.19
C PRO A 206 14.15 33.37 -14.32
N GLU A 207 15.42 32.98 -14.44
CA GLU A 207 16.38 33.71 -15.28
C GLU A 207 16.78 33.09 -16.64
N GLU A 208 16.30 31.89 -17.02
CA GLU A 208 16.61 31.32 -18.36
C GLU A 208 15.50 31.54 -19.40
N ARG A 209 14.94 32.76 -19.43
CA ARG A 209 14.13 33.27 -20.56
C ARG A 209 14.72 34.56 -21.10
N ALA A 210 15.90 34.47 -21.70
CA ALA A 210 16.34 35.45 -22.69
C ALA A 210 17.31 34.80 -23.68
N GLY A 211 16.83 34.59 -24.92
CA GLY A 211 17.71 34.41 -26.07
C GLY A 211 17.67 33.04 -26.74
N ALA A 212 16.59 32.74 -27.45
CA ALA A 212 16.67 31.96 -28.70
C ALA A 212 15.44 32.30 -29.55
N THR A 213 15.61 33.33 -30.38
CA THR A 213 14.80 33.59 -31.58
C THR A 213 14.95 32.43 -32.59
N PHE A 214 13.87 32.21 -33.34
CA PHE A 214 13.61 31.20 -34.38
C PHE A 214 14.80 30.61 -35.13
#